data_AF-A0A2D6A0F9-F1
#
_entry.id   AF-A0A2D6A0F9-F1
#
_cell.length_a   1.000
_cell.length_b   1.000
_cell.length_c   1.000
_cell.angle_alpha   90.00
_cell.angle_beta   90.00
_cell.angle_gamma   90.00
#
_symmetry.space_group_name_H-M   'P 1'
#
loop_
_entity.id
_entity.type
_entity.pdbx_description
1 polymer ?
#
loop_
_entity_poly.entity_id
_entity_poly.type
_entity_poly.pdbx_seq_one_letter_code
_entity_poly.pdbx_strand_id
1 'polypeptide(L)'
;MKTFELEYLLEPIAEQFGFYTKRMFGGLAVYLDDKMVLVLMEDKQTKEYRGVSYPYAIWNGLMVPTERSEHESLMADYSSLIPHVVLGKWLFLSLEDNEFEDQSERIVDAIKARDPRFGIQVEDRRKSKKKKTARFIRSLRNLGPKTEEDLISVGYETVQQLLDAGWEEAYCRLVLAYPQRNNLNMLKALMGACLDMDWRHLDARDEAEAQKWVMYFKV
;
A
#
# COMPACT_ATOMS: atom_id res chain seq x y z
N MET A 1 -22.00 6.85 -6.25
CA MET A 1 -20.68 7.14 -5.63
C MET A 1 -20.83 6.87 -4.14
N LYS A 2 -19.93 6.13 -3.47
CA LYS A 2 -20.09 5.83 -2.02
C LYS A 2 -19.90 7.13 -1.22
N THR A 3 -20.96 7.65 -0.61
CA THR A 3 -20.89 8.74 0.37
C THR A 3 -20.28 8.19 1.66
N PHE A 4 -19.42 8.96 2.31
CA PHE A 4 -18.90 8.61 3.63
C PHE A 4 -19.81 9.26 4.69
N GLU A 5 -20.29 8.47 5.64
CA GLU A 5 -21.05 8.96 6.81
C GLU A 5 -20.22 9.98 7.61
N LEU A 6 -18.91 9.77 7.73
CA LEU A 6 -17.97 10.62 8.48
C LEU A 6 -17.54 11.90 7.75
N GLU A 7 -18.05 12.16 6.54
CA GLU A 7 -17.62 13.30 5.73
C GLU A 7 -18.00 14.67 6.36
N TYR A 8 -19.00 14.70 7.25
CA TYR A 8 -19.38 15.91 8.00
C TYR A 8 -18.23 16.47 8.84
N LEU A 9 -17.33 15.62 9.33
CA LEU A 9 -16.14 16.03 10.09
C LEU A 9 -15.20 16.92 9.27
N LEU A 10 -15.33 16.94 7.94
CA LEU A 10 -14.47 17.72 7.06
C LEU A 10 -15.01 19.15 6.83
N GLU A 11 -16.26 19.44 7.21
CA GLU A 11 -16.87 20.77 7.04
C GLU A 11 -15.99 21.91 7.58
N PRO A 12 -15.38 21.82 8.78
CA PRO A 12 -14.55 22.90 9.32
C PRO A 12 -13.29 23.21 8.51
N ILE A 13 -12.78 22.24 7.74
CA ILE A 13 -11.53 22.34 6.98
C ILE A 13 -11.75 22.45 5.46
N ALA A 14 -12.95 22.18 4.96
CA ALA A 14 -13.24 22.12 3.53
C ALA A 14 -13.01 23.45 2.78
N GLU A 15 -13.15 24.59 3.47
CA GLU A 15 -12.94 25.93 2.91
C GLU A 15 -11.48 26.41 2.95
N GLN A 16 -10.58 25.64 3.57
CA GLN A 16 -9.18 26.01 3.65
C GLN A 16 -8.53 25.94 2.27
N PHE A 17 -7.72 26.95 1.93
CA PHE A 17 -6.86 26.88 0.75
C PHE A 17 -5.93 25.66 0.86
N GLY A 18 -5.78 24.92 -0.24
CA GLY A 18 -5.00 23.68 -0.29
C GLY A 18 -5.76 22.43 0.16
N PHE A 19 -7.02 22.54 0.58
CA PHE A 19 -7.87 21.40 0.89
C PHE A 19 -8.27 20.63 -0.39
N TYR A 20 -8.11 19.31 -0.37
CA TYR A 20 -8.72 18.41 -1.35
C TYR A 20 -8.86 17.00 -0.80
N THR A 21 -9.73 16.19 -1.41
CA THR A 21 -9.89 14.78 -1.06
C THR A 21 -9.58 13.85 -2.23
N LYS A 22 -9.13 12.63 -1.93
CA LYS A 22 -8.90 11.56 -2.89
C LYS A 22 -9.41 10.23 -2.33
N ARG A 23 -10.08 9.44 -3.16
CA ARG A 23 -10.42 8.05 -2.79
C ARG A 23 -9.18 7.19 -2.83
N MET A 24 -8.92 6.43 -1.76
CA MET A 24 -7.82 5.46 -1.72
C MET A 24 -8.11 4.32 -0.77
N PHE A 25 -7.77 3.09 -1.19
CA PHE A 25 -7.88 1.88 -0.37
C PHE A 25 -9.26 1.65 0.28
N GLY A 26 -10.34 2.06 -0.40
CA GLY A 26 -11.71 1.97 0.13
C GLY A 26 -12.13 3.11 1.07
N GLY A 27 -11.22 4.02 1.42
CA GLY A 27 -11.45 5.21 2.23
C GLY A 27 -11.43 6.54 1.47
N LEU A 28 -11.57 7.62 2.22
CA LEU A 28 -11.46 9.00 1.75
C LEU A 28 -10.26 9.67 2.41
N ALA A 29 -9.18 9.86 1.66
CA ALA A 29 -8.03 10.60 2.14
C ALA A 29 -8.21 12.09 1.95
N VAL A 30 -7.81 12.83 2.97
CA VAL A 30 -7.94 14.27 3.09
C VAL A 30 -6.55 14.88 3.05
N TYR A 31 -6.42 15.92 2.24
CA TYR A 31 -5.18 16.63 2.01
C TYR A 31 -5.37 18.10 2.36
N LEU A 32 -4.33 18.68 2.94
CA LEU A 32 -4.22 20.12 3.20
C LEU A 32 -2.76 20.51 2.92
N ASP A 33 -2.55 21.54 2.10
CA ASP A 33 -1.21 22.03 1.73
C ASP A 33 -0.29 20.90 1.21
N ASP A 34 -0.84 20.00 0.38
CA ASP A 34 -0.19 18.80 -0.18
C ASP A 34 0.32 17.76 0.83
N LYS A 35 -0.04 17.90 2.11
CA LYS A 35 0.11 16.85 3.12
C LYS A 35 -1.16 16.02 3.20
N MET A 36 -1.03 14.70 3.28
CA MET A 36 -2.15 13.82 3.61
C MET A 36 -2.31 13.83 5.12
N VAL A 37 -3.37 14.47 5.61
CA VAL A 37 -3.56 14.82 7.04
C VAL A 37 -4.53 13.91 7.76
N LEU A 38 -5.45 13.26 7.02
CA LEU A 38 -6.47 12.39 7.59
C LEU A 38 -6.94 11.38 6.54
N VAL A 39 -7.39 10.20 6.95
CA VAL A 39 -8.13 9.28 6.09
C VAL A 39 -9.36 8.77 6.82
N LEU A 40 -10.54 8.95 6.22
CA LEU A 40 -11.79 8.37 6.72
C LEU A 40 -11.95 6.95 6.18
N MET A 41 -12.21 6.01 7.06
CA MET A 41 -12.46 4.61 6.73
C MET A 41 -13.77 4.14 7.34
N GLU A 42 -14.60 3.43 6.56
CA GLU A 42 -15.93 2.97 6.98
C GLU A 42 -16.15 1.51 6.58
N ASP A 43 -15.30 0.64 7.12
CA ASP A 43 -15.49 -0.81 7.09
C ASP A 43 -15.83 -1.31 8.50
N LYS A 44 -17.13 -1.50 8.72
CA LYS A 44 -17.72 -1.95 9.99
C LYS A 44 -17.48 -3.45 10.28
N GLN A 45 -16.95 -4.22 9.33
CA GLN A 45 -16.93 -5.70 9.42
C GLN A 45 -15.58 -6.23 9.89
N THR A 46 -14.47 -5.64 9.45
CA THR A 46 -13.15 -6.21 9.69
C THR A 46 -12.69 -5.97 11.13
N LYS A 47 -12.73 -7.02 11.96
CA LYS A 47 -12.22 -7.03 13.35
C LYS A 47 -11.02 -7.94 13.57
N GLU A 48 -10.45 -8.53 12.53
CA GLU A 48 -9.33 -9.46 12.64
C GLU A 48 -8.15 -9.04 11.76
N TYR A 49 -6.93 -9.23 12.26
CA TYR A 49 -5.71 -9.12 11.46
C TYR A 49 -4.67 -10.12 11.93
N ARG A 50 -4.11 -10.90 10.99
CA ARG A 50 -3.08 -11.93 11.26
C ARG A 50 -3.48 -12.93 12.35
N GLY A 51 -4.75 -13.37 12.35
CA GLY A 51 -5.28 -14.30 13.33
C GLY A 51 -5.50 -13.71 14.73
N VAL A 52 -5.38 -12.39 14.89
CA VAL A 52 -5.69 -11.67 16.12
C VAL A 52 -7.00 -10.92 15.95
N SER A 53 -7.96 -11.18 16.83
CA SER A 53 -9.24 -10.46 16.88
C SER A 53 -9.12 -9.22 17.77
N TYR A 54 -9.78 -8.13 17.34
CA TYR A 54 -9.82 -6.84 18.02
C TYR A 54 -11.25 -6.54 18.46
N PRO A 55 -11.44 -5.79 19.57
CA PRO A 55 -12.78 -5.47 20.08
C PRO A 55 -13.54 -4.49 19.17
N TYR A 56 -12.84 -3.77 18.30
CA TYR A 56 -13.37 -2.77 17.38
C TYR A 56 -13.09 -3.12 15.91
N ALA A 57 -13.85 -2.54 15.00
CA ALA A 57 -13.61 -2.58 13.56
C ALA A 57 -12.35 -1.80 13.22
N ILE A 58 -11.31 -2.52 12.78
CA ILE A 58 -9.96 -1.98 12.63
C ILE A 58 -9.82 -1.00 11.48
N TRP A 59 -10.84 -0.89 10.61
CA TRP A 59 -10.89 0.05 9.49
C TRP A 59 -12.16 0.93 9.54
N ASN A 60 -12.73 1.16 10.72
CA ASN A 60 -13.90 2.02 10.89
C ASN A 60 -13.57 3.19 11.82
N GLY A 61 -13.35 4.37 11.26
CA GLY A 61 -12.95 5.57 12.00
C GLY A 61 -11.94 6.43 11.24
N LEU A 62 -11.12 7.17 11.99
CA LEU A 62 -10.15 8.13 11.48
C LEU A 62 -8.75 7.52 11.51
N MET A 63 -8.08 7.48 10.36
CA MET A 63 -6.64 7.27 10.33
C MET A 63 -5.93 8.62 10.31
N VAL A 64 -4.90 8.75 11.15
CA VAL A 64 -4.07 9.93 11.27
C VAL A 64 -2.67 9.61 10.74
N PRO A 65 -2.35 9.99 9.48
CA PRO A 65 -1.01 9.91 8.97
C PRO A 65 -0.12 10.90 9.72
N THR A 66 0.99 10.41 10.27
CA THR A 66 1.95 11.22 11.00
C THR A 66 3.31 10.52 11.01
N GLU A 67 4.37 11.23 11.36
CA GLU A 67 5.68 10.65 11.59
C GLU A 67 5.71 9.90 12.93
N ARG A 68 6.51 8.83 13.01
CA ARG A 68 6.59 8.03 14.25
C ARG A 68 7.13 8.80 15.45
N SER A 69 7.93 9.84 15.24
CA SER A 69 8.44 10.70 16.30
C SER A 69 7.32 11.46 17.03
N GLU A 70 6.19 11.69 16.36
CA GLU A 70 5.08 12.46 16.90
C GLU A 70 4.04 11.59 17.62
N HIS A 71 4.16 10.26 17.54
CA HIS A 71 3.17 9.33 18.11
C HIS A 71 2.97 9.57 19.60
N GLU A 72 4.06 9.66 20.37
CA GLU A 72 3.99 9.85 21.82
C GLU A 72 3.30 11.17 22.18
N SER A 73 3.67 12.27 21.51
CA SER A 73 3.09 13.58 21.77
C SER A 73 1.61 13.64 21.40
N LEU A 74 1.22 13.06 20.25
CA LEU A 74 -0.18 13.02 19.84
C LEU A 74 -1.01 12.14 20.76
N MET A 75 -0.53 10.95 21.14
CA MET A 75 -1.26 10.07 22.05
C MET A 75 -1.40 10.66 23.47
N ALA A 76 -0.49 11.54 23.89
CA ALA A 76 -0.61 12.27 25.14
C ALA A 76 -1.72 13.33 25.11
N ASP A 77 -1.88 14.03 23.98
CA ASP A 77 -2.91 15.07 23.81
C ASP A 77 -4.28 14.49 23.43
N TYR A 78 -4.28 13.32 22.80
CA TYR A 78 -5.44 12.62 22.25
C TYR A 78 -5.44 11.15 22.73
N SER A 79 -5.96 10.91 23.93
CA SER A 79 -5.84 9.63 24.63
C SER A 79 -6.48 8.43 23.91
N SER A 80 -7.44 8.67 23.01
CA SER A 80 -8.09 7.63 22.21
C SER A 80 -7.33 7.28 20.92
N LEU A 81 -6.28 8.03 20.57
CA LEU A 81 -5.40 7.65 19.47
C LEU A 81 -4.54 6.46 19.86
N ILE A 82 -4.53 5.46 18.98
CA ILE A 82 -3.68 4.27 19.11
C ILE A 82 -2.95 4.02 17.79
N PRO A 83 -1.76 3.39 17.80
CA PRO A 83 -1.14 2.93 16.58
C PRO A 83 -2.05 1.95 15.85
N HIS A 84 -2.25 2.15 14.54
CA HIS A 84 -3.09 1.28 13.76
C HIS A 84 -2.46 -0.11 13.62
N VAL A 85 -3.25 -1.17 13.82
CA VAL A 85 -2.76 -2.56 13.92
C VAL A 85 -2.16 -3.09 12.61
N VAL A 86 -2.72 -2.67 11.45
CA VAL A 86 -2.17 -2.97 10.12
C VAL A 86 -1.13 -1.93 9.66
N LEU A 87 -1.49 -0.64 9.69
CA LEU A 87 -0.62 0.47 9.29
C LEU A 87 0.07 1.09 10.51
N GLY A 88 0.92 0.35 11.24
CA GLY A 88 1.57 0.80 12.49
C GLY A 88 2.55 1.99 12.37
N LYS A 89 2.51 2.73 11.26
CA LYS A 89 3.11 4.05 11.10
C LYS A 89 2.09 5.19 11.29
N TRP A 90 0.80 4.89 11.25
CA TRP A 90 -0.30 5.84 11.41
C TRP A 90 -0.99 5.58 12.74
N LEU A 91 -1.55 6.64 13.31
CA LEU A 91 -2.45 6.53 14.44
C LEU A 91 -3.89 6.30 13.93
N PHE A 92 -4.74 5.83 14.81
CA PHE A 92 -6.12 5.46 14.52
C PHE A 92 -7.01 5.84 15.70
N LEU A 93 -8.16 6.42 15.38
CA LEU A 93 -9.26 6.67 16.28
C LEU A 93 -10.45 5.84 15.80
N SER A 94 -10.88 4.85 16.57
CA SER A 94 -12.00 3.98 16.20
C SER A 94 -13.33 4.69 16.36
N LEU A 95 -14.23 4.51 15.40
CA LEU A 95 -15.62 4.98 15.51
C LEU A 95 -16.40 4.32 16.67
N GLU A 96 -15.92 3.17 17.18
CA GLU A 96 -16.50 2.49 18.34
C GLU A 96 -15.94 3.01 19.68
N ASP A 97 -15.02 3.99 19.67
CA ASP A 97 -14.50 4.61 20.88
C ASP A 97 -15.53 5.58 21.49
N ASN A 98 -15.68 5.58 22.81
CA ASN A 98 -16.67 6.43 23.49
C ASN A 98 -16.34 7.93 23.37
N GLU A 99 -15.07 8.28 23.20
CA GLU A 99 -14.62 9.66 23.06
C GLU A 99 -14.47 10.06 21.59
N PHE A 100 -14.97 9.24 20.65
CA PHE A 100 -14.78 9.46 19.22
C PHE A 100 -15.16 10.87 18.78
N GLU A 101 -16.36 11.34 19.12
CA GLU A 101 -16.87 12.65 18.66
C GLU A 101 -15.94 13.78 19.15
N ASP A 102 -15.68 13.89 20.46
CA ASP A 102 -14.79 14.93 21.03
C ASP A 102 -13.38 14.88 20.43
N GLN A 103 -12.78 13.68 20.37
CA GLN A 103 -11.42 13.50 19.88
C GLN A 103 -11.33 13.82 18.37
N SER A 104 -12.32 13.42 17.59
CA SER A 104 -12.36 13.66 16.14
C SER A 104 -12.47 15.15 15.81
N GLU A 105 -13.34 15.89 16.53
CA GLU A 105 -13.48 17.33 16.37
C GLU A 105 -12.17 18.06 16.72
N ARG A 106 -11.56 17.72 17.86
CA ARG A 106 -10.28 18.31 18.28
C ARG A 106 -9.13 17.99 17.33
N ILE A 107 -9.13 16.81 16.70
CA ILE A 107 -8.15 16.45 15.66
C ILE A 107 -8.37 17.30 14.41
N VAL A 108 -9.61 17.45 13.94
CA VAL A 108 -9.95 18.27 12.78
C VAL A 108 -9.57 19.73 13.02
N ASP A 109 -9.82 20.27 14.21
CA ASP A 109 -9.44 21.63 14.58
C ASP A 109 -7.92 21.83 14.61
N ALA A 110 -7.16 20.85 15.11
CA ALA A 110 -5.70 20.90 15.08
C ALA A 110 -5.15 20.85 13.64
N ILE A 111 -5.73 20.00 12.77
CA ILE A 111 -5.41 19.95 11.34
C ILE A 111 -5.72 21.30 10.68
N LYS A 112 -6.88 21.90 10.96
CA LYS A 112 -7.27 23.24 10.47
C LYS A 112 -6.26 24.30 10.87
N ALA A 113 -5.78 24.24 12.12
CA ALA A 113 -4.76 25.11 12.68
C ALA A 113 -3.34 24.81 12.17
N ARG A 114 -3.17 23.80 11.29
CA ARG A 114 -1.89 23.36 10.72
C ARG A 114 -0.89 22.92 11.80
N ASP A 115 -1.38 22.21 12.82
CA ASP A 115 -0.50 21.55 13.78
C ASP A 115 0.52 20.68 13.01
N PRO A 116 1.84 20.94 13.17
CA PRO A 116 2.87 20.32 12.34
C PRO A 116 3.00 18.81 12.58
N ARG A 117 2.43 18.28 13.66
CA ARG A 117 2.43 16.84 13.98
C ARG A 117 1.49 16.06 13.08
N PHE A 118 0.51 16.71 12.46
CA PHE A 118 -0.45 16.06 11.58
C PHE A 118 0.01 16.07 10.13
N GLY A 119 -0.17 14.91 9.52
CA GLY A 119 0.01 14.69 8.11
C GLY A 119 1.42 14.32 7.70
N ILE A 120 1.48 13.59 6.58
CA ILE A 120 2.73 13.25 5.91
C ILE A 120 2.77 13.96 4.56
N GLN A 121 3.94 14.50 4.20
CA GLN A 121 4.12 15.07 2.87
C GLN A 121 3.94 13.94 1.87
N VAL A 122 2.94 14.06 1.00
CA VAL A 122 2.83 13.14 -0.11
C VAL A 122 3.85 13.63 -1.13
N GLU A 123 5.03 12.99 -1.13
CA GLU A 123 6.03 13.32 -2.14
C GLU A 123 5.36 13.27 -3.50
N ASP A 124 5.45 14.37 -4.22
CA ASP A 124 4.94 14.51 -5.56
C ASP A 124 5.54 13.35 -6.38
N ARG A 125 4.74 12.33 -6.73
CA ARG A 125 5.23 11.12 -7.43
C ARG A 125 5.92 11.45 -8.76
N ARG A 126 5.75 12.68 -9.26
CA ARG A 126 6.49 13.22 -10.41
C ARG A 126 7.96 13.52 -10.12
N LYS A 127 8.34 13.76 -8.86
CA LYS A 127 9.71 14.09 -8.41
C LYS A 127 10.27 13.14 -7.35
N SER A 128 9.44 12.36 -6.66
CA SER A 128 9.91 11.22 -5.88
C SER A 128 10.52 10.20 -6.82
N LYS A 129 11.86 10.20 -6.88
CA LYS A 129 12.76 9.28 -7.59
C LYS A 129 12.02 8.35 -8.55
N LYS A 130 12.23 8.50 -9.86
CA LYS A 130 12.35 7.30 -10.70
C LYS A 130 13.29 6.39 -9.89
N LYS A 131 12.78 5.36 -9.20
CA LYS A 131 13.59 4.19 -8.84
C LYS A 131 14.34 3.96 -10.13
N LYS A 132 15.68 4.10 -10.14
CA LYS A 132 16.45 3.93 -11.37
C LYS A 132 16.05 2.55 -11.85
N THR A 133 15.10 2.49 -12.78
CA THR A 133 14.60 1.25 -13.31
C THR A 133 15.87 0.60 -13.82
N ALA A 134 16.15 -0.58 -13.27
CA ALA A 134 17.38 -1.28 -13.53
C ALA A 134 17.61 -1.20 -15.06
N ARG A 135 18.78 -0.69 -15.47
CA ARG A 135 19.00 -0.35 -16.89
C ARG A 135 18.82 -1.59 -17.79
N PHE A 136 19.05 -2.76 -17.19
CA PHE A 136 18.99 -4.06 -17.81
C PHE A 136 18.13 -4.98 -16.93
N ILE A 137 17.35 -5.87 -17.55
CA ILE A 137 16.54 -6.89 -16.86
C ILE A 137 17.40 -7.77 -15.95
N ARG A 138 18.64 -8.08 -16.36
CA ARG A 138 19.63 -8.81 -15.54
C ARG A 138 20.01 -8.09 -14.25
N SER A 139 19.64 -6.82 -14.09
CA SER A 139 19.89 -6.03 -12.89
C SER A 139 18.72 -6.07 -11.91
N LEU A 140 17.58 -6.67 -12.30
CA LEU A 140 16.50 -6.99 -11.38
C LEU A 140 16.91 -8.12 -10.44
N ARG A 141 16.31 -8.12 -9.24
CA ARG A 141 16.52 -9.20 -8.27
C ARG A 141 16.16 -10.54 -8.91
N ASN A 142 16.94 -11.57 -8.60
CA ASN A 142 16.71 -12.96 -9.01
C ASN A 142 16.89 -13.26 -10.51
N LEU A 143 17.12 -12.27 -11.38
CA LEU A 143 17.26 -12.47 -12.83
C LEU A 143 18.72 -12.37 -13.28
N GLY A 144 19.19 -13.40 -13.99
CA GLY A 144 20.54 -13.43 -14.56
C GLY A 144 20.58 -13.11 -16.07
N PRO A 145 21.78 -12.95 -16.66
CA PRO A 145 21.94 -12.60 -18.08
C PRO A 145 21.23 -13.54 -19.05
N LYS A 146 21.25 -14.85 -18.78
CA LYS A 146 20.59 -15.83 -19.63
C LYS A 146 19.05 -15.73 -19.59
N THR A 147 18.50 -15.32 -18.45
CA THR A 147 17.06 -15.07 -18.33
C THR A 147 16.67 -13.76 -19.02
N GLU A 148 17.53 -12.74 -18.95
CA GLU A 148 17.33 -11.50 -19.73
C GLU A 148 17.30 -11.79 -21.24
N GLU A 149 18.24 -12.57 -21.76
CA GLU A 149 18.24 -12.95 -23.18
C GLU A 149 16.92 -13.61 -23.61
N ASP A 150 16.43 -14.56 -22.82
CA ASP A 150 15.18 -15.27 -23.12
C ASP A 150 13.95 -14.37 -22.95
N LEU A 151 13.98 -13.38 -22.04
CA LEU A 151 12.91 -12.41 -21.88
C LEU A 151 12.87 -11.41 -23.04
N ILE A 152 14.04 -10.96 -23.51
CA ILE A 152 14.17 -10.12 -24.70
C ILE A 152 13.63 -10.85 -25.93
N SER A 153 13.97 -12.13 -26.10
CA SER A 153 13.51 -12.91 -27.27
C SER A 153 11.99 -13.13 -27.31
N VAL A 154 11.29 -13.05 -26.16
CA VAL A 154 9.82 -13.13 -26.08
C VAL A 154 9.13 -11.77 -25.98
N GLY A 155 9.86 -10.67 -26.20
CA GLY A 155 9.32 -9.32 -26.39
C GLY A 155 9.47 -8.37 -25.21
N TYR A 156 10.27 -8.70 -24.21
CA TYR A 156 10.58 -7.81 -23.07
C TYR A 156 11.99 -7.24 -23.23
N GLU A 157 12.12 -6.15 -23.98
CA GLU A 157 13.41 -5.46 -24.24
C GLU A 157 13.86 -4.57 -23.08
N THR A 158 12.92 -4.15 -22.24
CA THR A 158 13.15 -3.22 -21.15
C THR A 158 12.56 -3.73 -19.85
N VAL A 159 13.15 -3.31 -18.72
CA VAL A 159 12.58 -3.60 -17.40
C VAL A 159 11.16 -3.06 -17.27
N GLN A 160 10.85 -1.89 -17.84
CA GLN A 160 9.52 -1.33 -17.74
C GLN A 160 8.47 -2.22 -18.44
N GLN A 161 8.78 -2.73 -19.63
CA GLN A 161 7.88 -3.68 -20.32
C GLN A 161 7.64 -4.95 -19.50
N LEU A 162 8.67 -5.49 -18.86
CA LEU A 162 8.54 -6.65 -17.99
C LEU A 162 7.65 -6.36 -16.77
N LEU A 163 7.87 -5.22 -16.11
CA LEU A 163 7.09 -4.82 -14.92
C LEU A 163 5.63 -4.48 -15.26
N ASP A 164 5.38 -3.85 -16.40
CA ASP A 164 4.04 -3.47 -16.85
C ASP A 164 3.21 -4.72 -17.22
N ALA A 165 3.84 -5.76 -17.77
CA ALA A 165 3.19 -7.02 -18.11
C ALA A 165 2.93 -7.93 -16.89
N GLY A 166 3.76 -7.81 -15.85
CA GLY A 166 3.68 -8.69 -14.67
C GLY A 166 4.36 -10.04 -14.88
N TRP A 167 4.49 -10.81 -13.79
CA TRP A 167 5.22 -12.08 -13.80
C TRP A 167 4.41 -13.19 -14.47
N GLU A 168 3.07 -13.15 -14.41
CA GLU A 168 2.15 -14.13 -14.98
C GLU A 168 2.30 -14.20 -16.49
N GLU A 169 2.21 -13.03 -17.15
CA GLU A 169 2.33 -12.93 -18.59
C GLU A 169 3.76 -13.26 -19.05
N ALA A 170 4.76 -12.71 -18.35
CA ALA A 170 6.15 -12.99 -18.65
C ALA A 170 6.48 -14.48 -18.56
N TYR A 171 5.98 -15.16 -17.52
CA TYR A 171 6.14 -16.60 -17.35
C TYR A 171 5.42 -17.39 -18.44
N CYS A 172 4.17 -17.04 -18.77
CA CYS A 172 3.44 -17.66 -19.88
C CYS A 172 4.25 -17.62 -21.17
N ARG A 173 4.67 -16.43 -21.59
CA ARG A 173 5.41 -16.25 -22.85
C ARG A 173 6.73 -17.01 -22.84
N LEU A 174 7.44 -16.97 -21.71
CA LEU A 174 8.71 -17.65 -21.55
C LEU A 174 8.55 -19.17 -21.64
N VAL A 175 7.55 -19.76 -20.97
CA VAL A 175 7.30 -21.20 -20.99
C VAL A 175 6.79 -21.68 -22.35
N LEU A 176 5.95 -20.88 -23.02
CA LEU A 176 5.47 -21.19 -24.36
C LEU A 176 6.60 -21.20 -25.40
N ALA A 177 7.56 -20.28 -25.28
CA ALA A 177 8.74 -20.25 -26.14
C ALA A 177 9.82 -21.27 -25.73
N TYR A 178 9.96 -21.53 -24.43
CA TYR A 178 10.98 -22.37 -23.84
C TYR A 178 10.38 -23.29 -22.77
N PRO A 179 9.79 -24.44 -23.14
CA PRO A 179 9.13 -25.34 -22.19
C PRO A 179 10.02 -25.81 -21.02
N GLN A 180 11.33 -25.90 -21.22
CA GLN A 180 12.32 -26.20 -20.17
C GLN A 180 12.41 -25.12 -19.07
N ARG A 181 11.91 -23.91 -19.32
CA ARG A 181 11.77 -22.84 -18.33
C ARG A 181 10.57 -23.06 -17.39
N ASN A 182 9.72 -24.05 -17.65
CA ASN A 182 8.62 -24.42 -16.75
C ASN A 182 9.15 -25.08 -15.47
N ASN A 183 9.58 -24.28 -14.51
CA ASN A 183 10.00 -24.74 -13.20
C ASN A 183 9.75 -23.68 -12.13
N LEU A 184 9.62 -24.15 -10.89
CA LEU A 184 9.28 -23.31 -9.75
C LEU A 184 10.31 -22.20 -9.50
N ASN A 185 11.59 -22.45 -9.77
CA ASN A 185 12.63 -21.46 -9.55
C ASN A 185 12.51 -20.29 -10.52
N MET A 186 12.25 -20.56 -11.80
CA MET A 186 12.03 -19.51 -12.79
C MET A 186 10.82 -18.65 -12.45
N LEU A 187 9.71 -19.31 -12.08
CA LEU A 187 8.48 -18.59 -11.73
C LEU A 187 8.68 -17.69 -10.51
N LYS A 188 9.24 -18.24 -9.42
CA LYS A 188 9.53 -17.48 -8.20
C LYS A 188 10.55 -16.36 -8.46
N ALA A 189 11.51 -16.55 -9.36
CA ALA A 189 12.45 -15.51 -9.73
C ALA A 189 11.75 -14.34 -10.43
N LEU A 190 10.82 -14.60 -11.35
CA LEU A 190 10.00 -13.57 -12.00
C LEU A 190 9.07 -12.87 -11.00
N MET A 191 8.40 -13.62 -10.12
CA MET A 191 7.57 -13.05 -9.06
C MET A 191 8.39 -12.10 -8.18
N GLY A 192 9.53 -12.55 -7.66
CA GLY A 192 10.39 -11.71 -6.84
C GLY A 192 10.96 -10.50 -7.58
N ALA A 193 11.25 -10.63 -8.88
CA ALA A 193 11.70 -9.51 -9.72
C ALA A 193 10.62 -8.44 -9.87
N CYS A 194 9.37 -8.83 -10.18
CA CYS A 194 8.24 -7.91 -10.35
C CYS A 194 7.80 -7.27 -9.01
N LEU A 195 7.97 -8.00 -7.90
CA LEU A 195 7.64 -7.53 -6.55
C LEU A 195 8.81 -6.79 -5.85
N ASP A 196 9.97 -6.67 -6.50
CA ASP A 196 11.21 -6.08 -5.93
C ASP A 196 11.62 -6.71 -4.58
N MET A 197 11.57 -8.05 -4.50
CA MET A 197 11.98 -8.82 -3.33
C MET A 197 12.89 -10.01 -3.68
N ASP A 198 13.67 -10.47 -2.70
CA ASP A 198 14.35 -11.77 -2.84
C ASP A 198 13.27 -12.87 -2.82
N TRP A 199 13.31 -13.74 -3.83
CA TRP A 199 12.36 -14.85 -4.01
C TRP A 199 12.23 -15.80 -2.80
N ARG A 200 13.21 -15.81 -1.89
CA ARG A 200 13.14 -16.56 -0.61
C ARG A 200 12.19 -15.97 0.43
N HIS A 201 11.65 -14.77 0.17
CA HIS A 201 10.70 -14.08 1.04
C HIS A 201 9.27 -14.07 0.51
N LEU A 202 8.97 -14.84 -0.55
CA LEU A 202 7.59 -15.08 -0.99
C LEU A 202 6.79 -15.72 0.13
N ASP A 203 5.56 -15.27 0.33
CA ASP A 203 4.69 -15.82 1.38
C ASP A 203 4.08 -17.18 0.97
N ALA A 204 3.44 -17.87 1.91
CA ALA A 204 2.87 -19.19 1.66
C ALA A 204 1.78 -19.18 0.56
N ARG A 205 1.10 -18.05 0.35
CA ARG A 205 0.09 -17.92 -0.70
C ARG A 205 0.77 -17.83 -2.07
N ASP A 206 1.78 -16.98 -2.20
CA ASP A 206 2.57 -16.81 -3.43
C ASP A 206 3.27 -18.12 -3.82
N GLU A 207 3.78 -18.87 -2.84
CA GLU A 207 4.37 -20.18 -3.09
C GLU A 207 3.35 -21.19 -3.61
N ALA A 208 2.15 -21.25 -3.01
CA ALA A 208 1.08 -22.13 -3.46
C ALA A 208 0.58 -21.75 -4.85
N GLU A 209 0.51 -20.44 -5.16
CA GLU A 209 0.18 -19.94 -6.49
C GLU A 209 1.24 -20.34 -7.51
N ALA A 210 2.53 -20.16 -7.21
CA ALA A 210 3.61 -20.58 -8.09
C ALA A 210 3.56 -22.08 -8.41
N GLN A 211 3.27 -22.92 -7.41
CA GLN A 211 3.12 -24.36 -7.63
C GLN A 211 1.98 -24.69 -8.60
N LYS A 212 0.83 -24.01 -8.48
CA LYS A 212 -0.32 -24.22 -9.39
C LYS A 212 0.04 -23.86 -10.82
N TRP A 213 0.69 -22.72 -11.02
CA TRP A 213 1.10 -22.23 -12.34
C TRP A 213 2.08 -23.18 -13.03
N VAL A 214 3.08 -23.71 -12.32
CA VAL A 214 4.01 -24.71 -12.89
C VAL A 214 3.25 -25.96 -13.34
N MET A 215 2.25 -26.42 -12.57
CA MET A 215 1.44 -27.59 -12.92
C MET A 215 0.55 -27.34 -14.13
N TYR A 216 0.04 -26.12 -14.32
CA TYR A 216 -0.81 -25.76 -15.46
C TYR A 216 -0.11 -25.98 -16.82
N PHE A 217 1.21 -25.82 -16.86
CA PHE A 217 2.03 -26.01 -18.07
C PHE A 217 2.75 -27.37 -18.12
N LYS A 218 2.46 -28.30 -17.21
CA LYS A 218 2.92 -29.69 -17.34
C LYS A 218 1.99 -30.42 -18.29
N VAL A 219 2.45 -30.61 -19.53
CA VAL A 219 1.88 -31.52 -20.53
C VAL A 219 2.77 -32.76 -20.60
#